data_AF-A0A9D8JY93-F1
#
_entry.id   AF-A0A9D8JY93-F1
#
_cell.length_a   1.000
_cell.length_b   1.000
_cell.length_c   1.000
_cell.angle_alpha   90.00
_cell.angle_beta   90.00
_cell.angle_gamma   90.00
#
_symmetry.space_group_name_H-M   'P 1'
#
loop_
_entity.id
_entity.type
_entity.pdbx_description
1 polymer ?
#
loop_
_entity_poly.entity_id
_entity_poly.type
_entity_poly.pdbx_seq_one_letter_code
_entity_poly.pdbx_strand_id
1 'polypeptide(L)'
;MRSPYLTALFNPLNIATLMLAVAAGLCAAWWLFPLGLIVWGVMVYGIASDPSLRRMQMMQARAPMAQRFQPLFDRIERAQASIYNTVSDSHRRVQPILEPLRDEVDALVERAYQLCQRMTVLENYRSVQAVNDNSQAELFRIDTQLAEATDPLVKREYEEARRAVQKRIDALQAIGTQSARVEAQLSSMIAALSGVQAELVRLHALGPELAGQLVPAQQRVLRELSSQLSQFEQEVARLSL
;
A
#
# COMPACT_ATOMS: atom_id res chain seq x y z
N MET A 1 -12.49 -11.13 -7.09
CA MET A 1 -11.10 -11.35 -7.57
C MET A 1 -11.12 -12.39 -8.68
N ARG A 2 -10.89 -12.00 -9.94
CA ARG A 2 -10.78 -12.96 -11.06
C ARG A 2 -9.36 -13.56 -11.02
N SER A 3 -9.23 -14.88 -11.13
CA SER A 3 -7.92 -15.53 -11.07
C SER A 3 -7.02 -15.03 -12.22
N PRO A 4 -5.71 -14.87 -12.01
CA PRO A 4 -4.80 -14.37 -13.05
C PRO A 4 -4.80 -15.25 -14.31
N TYR A 5 -5.09 -16.55 -14.15
CA TYR A 5 -5.27 -17.48 -15.26
C TYR A 5 -6.50 -17.15 -16.12
N LEU A 6 -7.61 -16.72 -15.52
CA LEU A 6 -8.81 -16.30 -16.26
C LEU A 6 -8.54 -15.02 -17.05
N THR A 7 -7.85 -14.04 -16.47
CA THR A 7 -7.53 -12.78 -17.16
C THR A 7 -6.58 -13.02 -18.34
N ALA A 8 -5.61 -13.93 -18.19
CA ALA A 8 -4.73 -14.34 -19.30
C ALA A 8 -5.50 -15.12 -20.38
N LEU A 9 -6.49 -15.94 -20.01
CA LEU A 9 -7.31 -16.71 -20.96
C LEU A 9 -8.16 -15.79 -21.86
N PHE A 10 -8.67 -14.69 -21.32
CA PHE A 10 -9.55 -13.75 -22.01
C PHE A 10 -8.82 -12.57 -22.69
N ASN A 11 -7.49 -12.61 -22.78
CA ASN A 11 -6.76 -11.61 -23.53
C ASN A 11 -7.09 -11.78 -25.04
N PRO A 12 -7.57 -10.75 -25.75
CA PRO A 12 -8.03 -10.87 -27.14
C PRO A 12 -6.97 -11.45 -28.08
N LEU A 13 -5.69 -11.21 -27.78
CA LEU A 13 -4.58 -11.76 -28.54
C LEU A 13 -4.47 -13.29 -28.36
N ASN A 14 -4.75 -13.81 -27.16
CA ASN A 14 -4.74 -15.25 -26.86
C ASN A 14 -5.96 -15.96 -27.46
N ILE A 15 -7.10 -15.28 -27.55
CA ILE A 15 -8.29 -15.80 -28.23
C ILE A 15 -8.04 -15.86 -29.74
N ALA A 16 -7.41 -14.83 -30.31
CA ALA A 16 -7.07 -14.79 -31.72
C ALA A 16 -6.08 -15.91 -32.10
N THR A 17 -5.04 -16.15 -31.29
CA THR A 17 -4.09 -17.24 -31.55
C THR A 17 -4.74 -18.62 -31.36
N LEU A 18 -5.64 -18.78 -30.40
CA LEU A 18 -6.37 -20.04 -30.21
C LEU A 18 -7.34 -20.32 -31.37
N MET A 19 -8.09 -19.31 -31.83
CA MET A 19 -8.94 -19.44 -33.02
C MET A 19 -8.12 -19.75 -34.27
N LEU A 20 -6.96 -19.10 -34.44
CA LEU A 20 -6.08 -19.34 -35.59
C LEU A 20 -5.50 -20.77 -35.56
N ALA A 21 -5.11 -21.25 -34.38
CA ALA A 21 -4.60 -22.61 -34.19
C ALA A 21 -5.69 -23.68 -34.44
N VAL A 22 -6.92 -23.43 -33.99
CA VAL A 22 -8.07 -24.30 -34.26
C VAL A 22 -8.40 -24.31 -35.75
N ALA A 23 -8.47 -23.15 -36.40
CA ALA A 23 -8.75 -23.03 -37.83
C ALA A 23 -7.65 -23.67 -38.70
N ALA A 24 -6.38 -23.48 -38.34
CA ALA A 24 -5.26 -24.12 -39.01
C ALA A 24 -5.25 -25.66 -38.82
N GLY A 25 -5.58 -26.14 -37.62
CA GLY A 25 -5.68 -27.57 -37.29
C GLY A 25 -6.83 -28.27 -38.01
N LEU A 26 -7.96 -27.59 -38.20
CA LEU A 26 -9.13 -28.09 -38.93
C LEU A 26 -8.94 -28.09 -40.45
N CYS A 27 -8.18 -27.13 -41.02
CA CYS A 27 -8.07 -26.97 -42.47
C CYS A 27 -6.81 -27.59 -43.11
N ALA A 28 -5.68 -27.70 -42.40
CA ALA A 28 -4.40 -28.02 -43.03
C ALA A 28 -3.79 -29.36 -42.57
N ALA A 29 -3.78 -29.65 -41.27
CA ALA A 29 -3.24 -30.90 -40.75
C ALA A 29 -3.58 -31.12 -39.27
N TRP A 30 -4.26 -32.23 -38.93
CA TRP A 30 -4.71 -32.52 -37.56
C TRP A 30 -3.60 -32.57 -36.49
N TRP A 31 -2.35 -32.79 -36.92
CA TRP A 31 -1.17 -32.89 -36.05
C TRP A 31 -0.60 -31.51 -35.63
N LEU A 32 -0.99 -30.42 -36.29
CA LEU A 32 -0.59 -29.06 -35.90
C LEU A 32 -1.38 -28.53 -34.70
N PHE A 33 -2.56 -29.12 -34.44
CA PHE A 33 -3.39 -28.76 -33.29
C PHE A 33 -2.68 -28.92 -31.92
N PRO A 34 -2.08 -30.08 -31.58
CA PRO A 34 -1.34 -30.22 -30.31
C PRO A 34 -0.13 -29.27 -30.23
N LEU A 35 0.54 -28.98 -31.35
CA LEU A 35 1.66 -28.03 -31.37
C LEU A 35 1.19 -26.60 -31.05
N GLY A 36 0.07 -26.16 -31.62
CA GLY A 36 -0.55 -24.88 -31.29
C GLY A 36 -0.97 -24.77 -29.83
N LEU A 37 -1.51 -25.84 -29.26
CA LEU A 37 -1.84 -25.92 -27.82
C LEU A 37 -0.62 -25.81 -26.92
N ILE A 38 0.50 -26.43 -27.29
CA ILE A 38 1.77 -26.32 -26.55
C ILE A 38 2.30 -24.88 -26.62
N VAL A 39 2.35 -24.27 -27.81
CA VAL A 39 2.81 -22.88 -27.96
C VAL A 39 1.92 -21.92 -27.17
N TRP A 40 0.60 -22.10 -27.23
CA TRP A 40 -0.35 -21.33 -26.43
C TRP A 40 -0.12 -21.54 -24.93
N GLY A 41 0.08 -22.79 -24.49
CA GLY A 41 0.37 -23.12 -23.09
C GLY A 41 1.65 -22.46 -22.60
N VAL A 42 2.73 -22.47 -23.39
CA VAL A 42 4.00 -21.79 -23.07
C VAL A 42 3.82 -20.28 -23.00
N MET A 43 3.04 -19.69 -23.92
CA MET A 43 2.77 -18.25 -23.92
C MET A 43 1.94 -17.83 -22.71
N VAL A 44 0.87 -18.56 -22.39
CA VAL A 44 0.05 -18.33 -21.19
C VAL A 44 0.87 -18.53 -19.93
N TYR A 45 1.71 -19.56 -19.88
CA TYR A 45 2.62 -19.79 -18.76
C TYR A 45 3.60 -18.63 -18.60
N GLY A 46 4.23 -18.16 -19.68
CA GLY A 46 5.14 -17.02 -19.67
C GLY A 46 4.48 -15.73 -19.17
N ILE A 47 3.27 -15.43 -19.64
CA ILE A 47 2.48 -14.26 -19.19
C ILE A 47 2.04 -14.41 -17.73
N ALA A 48 1.63 -15.61 -17.31
CA ALA A 48 1.16 -15.87 -15.95
C ALA A 48 2.29 -15.91 -14.92
N SER A 49 3.51 -16.25 -15.35
CA SER A 49 4.72 -16.26 -14.53
C SER A 49 5.48 -14.94 -14.58
N ASP A 50 5.05 -13.96 -15.37
CA ASP A 50 5.64 -12.62 -15.38
C ASP A 50 5.26 -11.88 -14.07
N PRO A 51 6.23 -11.65 -13.16
CA PRO A 51 5.96 -10.99 -11.89
C PRO A 51 5.59 -9.51 -12.07
N SER A 52 5.91 -8.89 -13.21
CA SER A 52 5.55 -7.49 -13.48
C SER A 52 4.04 -7.30 -13.67
N LEU A 53 3.40 -8.21 -14.43
CA LEU A 53 1.95 -8.16 -14.71
C LEU A 53 1.10 -8.43 -13.48
N ARG A 54 1.50 -9.40 -12.63
CA ARG A 54 0.82 -9.64 -11.34
C ARG A 54 0.87 -8.42 -10.45
N ARG A 55 2.01 -7.72 -10.39
CA ARG A 55 2.15 -6.52 -9.58
C ARG A 55 1.31 -5.35 -10.09
N MET A 56 1.31 -5.13 -11.40
CA MET A 56 0.46 -4.09 -11.99
C MET A 56 -1.03 -4.34 -11.71
N GLN A 57 -1.46 -5.61 -11.76
CA GLN A 57 -2.82 -6.00 -11.37
C GLN A 57 -3.09 -5.80 -9.87
N MET A 58 -2.13 -6.12 -9.00
CA MET A 58 -2.25 -5.86 -7.57
C MET A 58 -2.38 -4.37 -7.28
N MET A 59 -1.57 -3.52 -7.95
CA MET A 59 -1.65 -2.06 -7.83
C MET A 59 -3.00 -1.52 -8.31
N GLN A 60 -3.53 -2.05 -9.42
CA GLN A 60 -4.86 -1.68 -9.94
C GLN A 60 -6.03 -2.17 -9.07
N ALA A 61 -5.83 -3.25 -8.30
CA ALA A 61 -6.85 -3.81 -7.41
C ALA A 61 -6.91 -3.11 -6.04
N ARG A 62 -6.03 -2.15 -5.77
CA ARG A 62 -5.99 -1.42 -4.50
C ARG A 62 -7.26 -0.59 -4.32
N ALA A 63 -7.90 -0.75 -3.16
CA ALA A 63 -9.06 0.03 -2.76
C ALA A 63 -8.69 1.53 -2.64
N PRO A 64 -9.62 2.45 -2.94
CA PRO A 64 -9.40 3.87 -2.77
C PRO A 64 -9.11 4.21 -1.31
N MET A 65 -8.04 4.98 -1.07
CA MET A 65 -7.63 5.45 0.26
C MET A 65 -8.20 6.84 0.56
N ALA A 66 -8.08 7.29 1.80
CA ALA A 66 -8.35 8.68 2.16
C ALA A 66 -7.43 9.63 1.37
N GLN A 67 -8.00 10.75 0.90
CA GLN A 67 -7.33 11.74 0.06
C GLN A 67 -6.04 12.30 0.70
N ARG A 68 -5.97 12.28 2.03
CA ARG A 68 -4.81 12.70 2.82
C ARG A 68 -3.57 11.81 2.60
N PHE A 69 -3.73 10.49 2.55
CA PHE A 69 -2.63 9.54 2.43
C PHE A 69 -2.26 9.23 0.98
N GLN A 70 -3.21 9.40 0.06
CA GLN A 70 -3.05 9.12 -1.37
C GLN A 70 -1.81 9.79 -2.00
N PRO A 71 -1.57 11.11 -1.89
CA PRO A 71 -0.41 11.75 -2.53
C PRO A 71 0.93 11.28 -1.96
N LEU A 72 0.97 10.86 -0.69
CA LEU A 72 2.18 10.30 -0.07
C LEU A 72 2.43 8.89 -0.60
N PHE A 73 1.37 8.07 -0.68
CA PHE A 73 1.47 6.71 -1.20
C PHE A 73 1.84 6.70 -2.69
N ASP A 74 1.29 7.59 -3.51
CA ASP A 74 1.65 7.74 -4.92
C ASP A 74 3.14 8.10 -5.10
N ARG A 75 3.74 8.81 -4.14
CA ARG A 75 5.19 9.09 -4.15
C ARG A 75 6.01 7.84 -3.81
N ILE A 76 5.52 7.04 -2.87
CA ILE A 76 6.12 5.74 -2.53
C ILE A 76 6.10 4.80 -3.74
N GLU A 77 4.95 4.67 -4.41
CA GLU A 77 4.81 3.81 -5.60
C GLU A 77 5.72 4.28 -6.75
N ARG A 78 5.83 5.60 -6.97
CA ARG A 78 6.78 6.14 -7.96
C ARG A 78 8.22 5.84 -7.62
N ALA A 79 8.61 5.94 -6.34
CA ALA A 79 9.96 5.58 -5.89
C ALA A 79 10.23 4.08 -6.10
N GLN A 80 9.27 3.21 -5.75
CA GLN A 80 9.34 1.77 -6.00
C GLN A 80 9.53 1.47 -7.50
N ALA A 81 8.68 2.04 -8.36
CA ALA A 81 8.77 1.86 -9.80
C ALA A 81 10.14 2.32 -10.37
N SER A 82 10.68 3.41 -9.84
CA SER A 82 12.00 3.90 -10.24
C SER A 82 13.13 2.95 -9.82
N ILE A 83 13.09 2.44 -8.59
CA ILE A 83 14.03 1.42 -8.09
C ILE A 83 13.97 0.19 -9.00
N TYR A 84 12.77 -0.27 -9.35
CA TYR A 84 12.56 -1.41 -10.22
C TYR A 84 13.15 -1.24 -11.62
N ASN A 85 12.92 -0.08 -12.24
CA ASN A 85 13.46 0.22 -13.55
C ASN A 85 14.99 0.20 -13.47
N THR A 86 15.58 0.81 -12.45
CA THR A 86 17.03 0.82 -12.22
C THR A 86 17.61 -0.59 -12.03
N VAL A 87 16.93 -1.45 -11.25
CA VAL A 87 17.35 -2.85 -11.05
C VAL A 87 17.22 -3.66 -12.35
N SER A 88 16.16 -3.44 -13.13
CA SER A 88 15.92 -4.16 -14.39
C SER A 88 16.93 -3.77 -15.46
N ASP A 89 17.29 -2.49 -15.53
CA ASP A 89 18.29 -1.94 -16.45
C ASP A 89 19.74 -2.26 -16.02
N SER A 90 19.93 -2.79 -14.80
CA SER A 90 21.26 -3.17 -14.30
C SER A 90 21.82 -4.41 -15.01
N HIS A 91 23.15 -4.51 -15.03
CA HIS A 91 23.87 -5.62 -15.66
C HIS A 91 23.39 -6.99 -15.13
N ARG A 92 23.27 -8.00 -16.02
CA ARG A 92 22.77 -9.36 -15.67
C ARG A 92 23.48 -10.02 -14.48
N ARG A 93 24.74 -9.68 -14.22
CA ARG A 93 25.52 -10.21 -13.08
C ARG A 93 25.13 -9.59 -11.74
N VAL A 94 24.56 -8.38 -11.74
CA VAL A 94 24.20 -7.61 -10.54
C VAL A 94 22.73 -7.81 -10.17
N GLN A 95 21.87 -8.08 -11.14
CA GLN A 95 20.45 -8.40 -10.91
C GLN A 95 20.20 -9.39 -9.75
N PRO A 96 20.84 -10.58 -9.68
CA PRO A 96 20.58 -11.51 -8.58
C PRO A 96 21.02 -10.98 -7.21
N ILE A 97 21.95 -10.02 -7.17
CA ILE A 97 22.38 -9.36 -5.93
C ILE A 97 21.35 -8.30 -5.50
N LEU A 98 20.64 -7.69 -6.45
CA LEU A 98 19.63 -6.66 -6.21
C LEU A 98 18.22 -7.21 -5.98
N GLU A 99 17.93 -8.46 -6.38
CA GLU A 99 16.60 -9.06 -6.18
C GLU A 99 16.15 -9.03 -4.71
N PRO A 100 17.00 -9.36 -3.72
CA PRO A 100 16.59 -9.27 -2.32
C PRO A 100 16.28 -7.83 -1.86
N LEU A 101 16.88 -6.81 -2.46
CA LEU A 101 16.54 -5.42 -2.16
C LEU A 101 15.14 -5.08 -2.67
N ARG A 102 14.78 -5.59 -3.84
CA ARG A 102 13.45 -5.40 -4.45
C ARG A 102 12.37 -6.06 -3.60
N ASP A 103 12.60 -7.27 -3.11
CA ASP A 103 11.66 -7.96 -2.22
C ASP A 103 11.41 -7.17 -0.91
N GLU A 104 12.47 -6.56 -0.33
CA GLU A 104 12.34 -5.74 0.87
C GLU A 104 11.58 -4.43 0.60
N VAL A 105 11.81 -3.79 -0.55
CA VAL A 105 11.02 -2.62 -0.97
C VAL A 105 9.55 -3.01 -1.14
N ASP A 106 9.25 -4.16 -1.74
CA ASP A 106 7.88 -4.63 -1.94
C ASP A 106 7.15 -4.87 -0.63
N ALA A 107 7.80 -5.58 0.28
CA ALA A 107 7.27 -5.82 1.61
C ALA A 107 7.00 -4.49 2.34
N LEU A 108 7.89 -3.51 2.20
CA LEU A 108 7.73 -2.20 2.82
C LEU A 108 6.56 -1.40 2.22
N VAL A 109 6.44 -1.37 0.89
CA VAL A 109 5.32 -0.69 0.19
C VAL A 109 3.98 -1.33 0.53
N GLU A 110 3.92 -2.65 0.59
CA GLU A 110 2.69 -3.36 0.94
C GLU A 110 2.28 -3.11 2.39
N ARG A 111 3.23 -3.06 3.34
CA ARG A 111 2.93 -2.64 4.72
C ARG A 111 2.43 -1.20 4.79
N ALA A 112 3.10 -0.28 4.08
CA ALA A 112 2.65 1.11 4.01
C ALA A 112 1.22 1.22 3.45
N TYR A 113 0.89 0.42 2.43
CA TYR A 113 -0.47 0.32 1.88
C TYR A 113 -1.48 -0.11 2.94
N GLN A 114 -1.20 -1.20 3.65
CA GLN A 114 -2.08 -1.73 4.70
C GLN A 114 -2.27 -0.75 5.85
N LEU A 115 -1.20 -0.05 6.27
CA LEU A 115 -1.30 1.02 7.27
C LEU A 115 -2.20 2.16 6.78
N CYS A 116 -2.01 2.64 5.55
CA CYS A 116 -2.85 3.70 4.97
C CYS A 116 -4.32 3.26 4.87
N GLN A 117 -4.58 1.99 4.53
CA GLN A 117 -5.93 1.45 4.45
C GLN A 117 -6.62 1.43 5.82
N ARG A 118 -5.93 0.98 6.88
CA ARG A 118 -6.47 1.00 8.25
C ARG A 118 -6.75 2.43 8.71
N MET A 119 -5.82 3.35 8.45
CA MET A 119 -5.97 4.77 8.82
C MET A 119 -7.05 5.48 8.02
N THR A 120 -7.31 5.06 6.78
CA THR A 120 -8.41 5.60 5.96
C THR A 120 -9.77 5.43 6.65
N VAL A 121 -9.99 4.31 7.35
CA VAL A 121 -11.25 4.09 8.10
C VAL A 121 -11.40 5.13 9.22
N LEU A 122 -10.33 5.36 9.98
CA LEU A 122 -10.31 6.35 11.07
C LEU A 122 -10.45 7.78 10.56
N GLU A 123 -9.77 8.11 9.46
CA GLU A 123 -9.85 9.44 8.85
C GLU A 123 -11.23 9.71 8.26
N ASN A 124 -11.86 8.71 7.62
CA ASN A 124 -13.23 8.82 7.14
C ASN A 124 -14.21 9.06 8.30
N TYR A 125 -14.05 8.33 9.41
CA TYR A 125 -14.83 8.57 10.62
C TYR A 125 -14.64 9.99 11.14
N ARG A 126 -13.39 10.45 11.27
CA ARG A 126 -13.07 11.82 11.70
C ARG A 126 -13.64 12.87 10.76
N SER A 127 -13.54 12.69 9.45
CA SER A 127 -14.06 13.62 8.45
C SER A 127 -15.58 13.74 8.52
N VAL A 128 -16.30 12.60 8.61
CA VAL A 128 -17.76 12.58 8.74
C VAL A 128 -18.19 13.23 10.05
N GLN A 129 -17.50 12.97 11.15
CA GLN A 129 -17.81 13.62 12.42
C GLN A 129 -17.52 15.11 12.36
N ALA A 130 -16.33 15.52 11.90
CA ALA A 130 -15.91 16.92 11.83
C ALA A 130 -16.85 17.81 11.01
N VAL A 131 -17.44 17.29 9.92
CA VAL A 131 -18.43 18.04 9.11
C VAL A 131 -19.73 18.28 9.88
N ASN A 132 -20.08 17.38 10.80
CA ASN A 132 -21.29 17.47 11.62
C ASN A 132 -21.00 17.96 13.05
N ASP A 133 -19.75 18.35 13.35
CA ASP A 133 -19.28 18.45 14.73
C ASP A 133 -19.61 19.81 15.35
N ASN A 134 -20.62 19.82 16.22
CA ASN A 134 -20.88 20.89 17.17
C ASN A 134 -20.50 20.47 18.60
N SER A 135 -19.63 19.47 18.80
CA SER A 135 -19.27 18.94 20.14
C SER A 135 -18.81 20.02 21.11
N GLN A 136 -18.07 21.04 20.64
CA GLN A 136 -17.64 22.14 21.51
C GLN A 136 -18.83 23.00 21.98
N ALA A 137 -19.76 23.30 21.08
CA ALA A 137 -20.98 24.03 21.42
C ALA A 137 -21.91 23.19 22.31
N GLU A 138 -21.98 21.88 22.07
CA GLU A 138 -22.72 20.93 22.91
C GLU A 138 -22.13 20.87 24.32
N LEU A 139 -20.80 20.79 24.45
CA LEU A 139 -20.10 20.80 25.73
C LEU A 139 -20.37 22.11 26.51
N PHE A 140 -20.26 23.25 25.83
CA PHE A 140 -20.57 24.56 26.43
C PHE A 140 -22.03 24.67 26.91
N ARG A 141 -22.97 24.13 26.14
CA ARG A 141 -24.39 24.07 26.53
C ARG A 141 -24.59 23.21 27.78
N ILE A 142 -23.96 22.03 27.83
CA ILE A 142 -24.04 21.14 29.01
C ILE A 142 -23.42 21.82 30.24
N ASP A 143 -22.27 22.48 30.09
CA ASP A 143 -21.61 23.21 31.19
C ASP A 143 -22.49 24.33 31.74
N THR A 144 -23.24 25.02 30.87
CA THR A 144 -24.20 26.06 31.27
C THR A 144 -25.37 25.44 32.04
N GLN A 145 -25.96 24.35 31.53
CA GLN A 145 -27.07 23.64 32.19
C GLN A 145 -26.66 23.05 33.54
N LEU A 146 -25.42 22.57 33.67
CA LEU A 146 -24.84 22.05 34.91
C LEU A 146 -24.75 23.15 35.99
N ALA A 147 -24.38 24.37 35.59
CA ALA A 147 -24.25 25.52 36.50
C ALA A 147 -25.61 25.98 37.02
N GLU A 148 -26.66 25.91 36.18
CA GLU A 148 -28.03 26.30 36.53
C GLU A 148 -28.80 25.23 37.31
N ALA A 149 -28.45 23.94 37.13
CA ALA A 149 -29.12 22.83 37.79
C ALA A 149 -28.99 22.93 39.32
N THR A 150 -30.09 22.73 40.04
CA THR A 150 -30.12 22.73 41.51
C THR A 150 -30.32 21.32 42.09
N ASP A 151 -30.98 20.43 41.33
CA ASP A 151 -31.23 19.04 41.73
C ASP A 151 -29.94 18.19 41.61
N PRO A 152 -29.52 17.50 42.69
CA PRO A 152 -28.35 16.61 42.69
C PRO A 152 -28.42 15.47 41.66
N LEU A 153 -29.59 14.92 41.37
CA LEU A 153 -29.74 13.83 40.41
C LEU A 153 -29.49 14.35 38.98
N VAL A 154 -30.13 15.46 38.63
CA VAL A 154 -29.97 16.12 37.32
C VAL A 154 -28.53 16.56 37.08
N LYS A 155 -27.83 17.05 38.12
CA LYS A 155 -26.40 17.35 38.03
C LYS A 155 -25.57 16.14 37.63
N ARG A 156 -25.83 14.97 38.23
CA ARG A 156 -25.09 13.74 37.89
C ARG A 156 -25.30 13.35 36.43
N GLU A 157 -26.53 13.43 35.94
CA GLU A 157 -26.84 13.12 34.53
C GLU A 157 -26.10 14.06 33.57
N TYR A 158 -26.08 15.37 33.86
CA TYR A 158 -25.31 16.34 33.07
C TYR A 158 -23.79 16.12 33.16
N GLU A 159 -23.24 15.73 34.32
CA GLU A 159 -21.82 15.37 34.43
C GLU A 159 -21.47 14.15 33.57
N GLU A 160 -22.34 13.14 33.54
CA GLU A 160 -22.15 11.95 32.70
C GLU A 160 -22.20 12.30 31.21
N ALA A 161 -23.17 13.12 30.80
CA ALA A 161 -23.27 13.63 29.44
C ALA A 161 -22.02 14.43 29.04
N ARG A 162 -21.55 15.32 29.92
CA ARG A 162 -20.32 16.10 29.73
C ARG A 162 -19.11 15.19 29.53
N ARG A 163 -18.94 14.16 30.37
CA ARG A 163 -17.84 13.19 30.23
C ARG A 163 -17.93 12.42 28.92
N ALA A 164 -19.12 12.07 28.45
CA ALA A 164 -19.30 11.38 27.17
C ALA A 164 -18.91 12.26 25.97
N VAL A 165 -19.33 13.52 25.95
CA VAL A 165 -18.95 14.49 24.89
C VAL A 165 -17.44 14.75 24.92
N GLN A 166 -16.85 14.93 26.10
CA GLN A 166 -15.40 15.13 26.23
C GLN A 166 -14.62 13.93 25.70
N LYS A 167 -15.02 12.69 26.05
CA LYS A 167 -14.40 11.46 25.51
C LYS A 167 -14.45 11.41 23.99
N ARG A 168 -15.57 11.84 23.37
CA ARG A 168 -15.69 11.92 21.91
C ARG A 168 -14.69 12.92 21.31
N ILE A 169 -14.57 14.11 21.90
CA ILE A 169 -13.61 15.14 21.47
C ILE A 169 -12.17 14.59 21.56
N ASP A 170 -11.81 13.99 22.70
CA ASP A 170 -10.48 13.45 22.94
C ASP A 170 -10.15 12.33 21.94
N ALA A 171 -11.11 11.45 21.63
CA ALA A 171 -10.94 10.39 20.64
C ALA A 171 -10.70 10.94 19.22
N LEU A 172 -11.45 11.97 18.80
CA LEU A 172 -11.26 12.61 17.49
C LEU A 172 -9.91 13.33 17.38
N GLN A 173 -9.43 13.94 18.47
CA GLN A 173 -8.10 14.52 18.55
C GLN A 173 -7.01 13.45 18.46
N ALA A 174 -7.17 12.34 19.19
CA ALA A 174 -6.24 11.21 19.14
C ALA A 174 -6.09 10.65 17.72
N ILE A 175 -7.20 10.46 16.99
CA ILE A 175 -7.19 10.05 15.57
C ILE A 175 -6.40 11.06 14.71
N GLY A 176 -6.58 12.36 14.96
CA GLY A 176 -5.86 13.42 14.25
C GLY A 176 -4.34 13.33 14.45
N THR A 177 -3.90 13.16 15.70
CA THR A 177 -2.48 13.01 16.04
C THR A 177 -1.89 11.73 15.46
N GLN A 178 -2.62 10.61 15.52
CA GLN A 178 -2.19 9.34 14.91
C GLN A 178 -2.02 9.48 13.40
N SER A 179 -2.97 10.14 12.72
CA SER A 179 -2.90 10.39 11.28
C SER A 179 -1.70 11.26 10.90
N ALA A 180 -1.38 12.30 11.69
CA ALA A 180 -0.18 13.11 11.49
C ALA A 180 1.12 12.29 11.66
N ARG A 181 1.13 11.36 12.61
CA ARG A 181 2.27 10.46 12.83
C ARG A 181 2.46 9.49 11.65
N VAL A 182 1.38 8.97 11.09
CA VAL A 182 1.41 8.15 9.86
C VAL A 182 2.01 8.94 8.70
N GLU A 183 1.59 10.18 8.48
CA GLU A 183 2.14 11.03 7.42
C GLU A 183 3.64 11.25 7.56
N ALA A 184 4.12 11.48 8.79
CA ALA A 184 5.54 11.60 9.06
C ALA A 184 6.30 10.31 8.73
N GLN A 185 5.74 9.14 9.08
CA GLN A 185 6.34 7.84 8.75
C GLN A 185 6.40 7.60 7.24
N LEU A 186 5.31 7.86 6.51
CA LEU A 186 5.29 7.76 5.06
C LEU A 186 6.30 8.72 4.41
N SER A 187 6.45 9.93 4.94
CA SER A 187 7.42 10.91 4.46
C SER A 187 8.87 10.45 4.67
N SER A 188 9.16 9.88 5.84
CA SER A 188 10.46 9.28 6.16
C SER A 188 10.78 8.11 5.21
N MET A 189 9.80 7.26 4.94
CA MET A 189 9.92 6.17 3.99
C MET A 189 10.18 6.66 2.56
N ILE A 190 9.50 7.71 2.09
CA ILE A 190 9.77 8.32 0.77
C ILE A 190 11.22 8.78 0.69
N ALA A 191 11.73 9.45 1.72
CA ALA A 191 13.10 9.92 1.76
C ALA A 191 14.10 8.75 1.70
N ALA A 192 13.85 7.68 2.45
CA ALA A 192 14.69 6.50 2.43
C ALA A 192 14.68 5.77 1.09
N LEU A 193 13.51 5.57 0.47
CA LEU A 193 13.42 4.97 -0.87
C LEU A 193 14.14 5.81 -1.93
N SER A 194 14.07 7.14 -1.82
CA SER A 194 14.82 8.05 -2.70
C SER A 194 16.34 7.89 -2.50
N GLY A 195 16.79 7.68 -1.25
CA GLY A 195 18.18 7.36 -0.94
C GLY A 195 18.64 6.03 -1.54
N VAL A 196 17.82 4.98 -1.42
CA VAL A 196 18.08 3.68 -2.04
C VAL A 196 18.20 3.83 -3.56
N GLN A 197 17.29 4.57 -4.19
CA GLN A 197 17.33 4.84 -5.63
C GLN A 197 18.65 5.54 -6.03
N ALA A 198 19.06 6.58 -5.30
CA ALA A 198 20.30 7.29 -5.60
C ALA A 198 21.54 6.37 -5.52
N GLU A 199 21.57 5.48 -4.53
CA GLU A 199 22.65 4.50 -4.36
C GLU A 199 22.64 3.43 -5.45
N LEU A 200 21.48 3.02 -5.94
CA LEU A 200 21.36 2.12 -7.10
C LEU A 200 21.84 2.77 -8.40
N VAL A 201 21.53 4.05 -8.61
CA VAL A 201 22.06 4.82 -9.75
C VAL A 201 23.59 4.93 -9.63
N ARG A 202 24.12 5.17 -8.43
CA ARG A 202 25.56 5.18 -8.20
C ARG A 202 26.20 3.82 -8.48
N LEU A 203 25.55 2.73 -8.08
CA LEU A 203 25.99 1.37 -8.38
C LEU A 203 26.01 1.10 -9.89
N HIS A 204 25.00 1.59 -10.62
CA HIS A 204 24.94 1.47 -12.07
C HIS A 204 26.11 2.21 -12.75
N ALA A 205 26.47 3.40 -12.25
CA ALA A 205 27.55 4.20 -12.81
C ALA A 205 28.96 3.69 -12.47
N LEU A 206 29.17 3.20 -11.25
CA LEU A 206 30.49 2.79 -10.73
C LEU A 206 30.77 1.29 -10.87
N GLY A 207 29.77 0.49 -11.24
CA GLY A 207 29.94 -0.92 -11.57
C GLY A 207 29.69 -1.91 -10.41
N PRO A 208 29.75 -3.22 -10.71
CA PRO A 208 29.30 -4.30 -9.83
C PRO A 208 30.12 -4.46 -8.55
N GLU A 209 31.34 -3.93 -8.49
CA GLU A 209 32.27 -4.09 -7.36
C GLU A 209 31.73 -3.47 -6.06
N LEU A 210 30.92 -2.41 -6.18
CA LEU A 210 30.29 -1.76 -5.03
C LEU A 210 29.02 -2.47 -4.56
N ALA A 211 28.46 -3.40 -5.34
CA ALA A 211 27.19 -4.07 -5.01
C ALA A 211 27.29 -4.82 -3.68
N GLY A 212 28.43 -5.47 -3.43
CA GLY A 212 28.67 -6.24 -2.20
C GLY A 212 28.66 -5.39 -0.92
N GLN A 213 28.94 -4.09 -1.02
CA GLN A 213 28.94 -3.18 0.14
C GLN A 213 27.63 -2.40 0.25
N LEU A 214 27.10 -1.91 -0.87
CA LEU A 214 25.92 -1.04 -0.88
C LEU A 214 24.63 -1.78 -0.58
N VAL A 215 24.45 -2.99 -1.13
CA VAL A 215 23.20 -3.74 -0.98
C VAL A 215 22.91 -4.09 0.48
N PRO A 216 23.85 -4.66 1.27
CA PRO A 216 23.59 -4.95 2.67
C PRO A 216 23.29 -3.69 3.51
N ALA A 217 23.92 -2.55 3.18
CA ALA A 217 23.66 -1.30 3.87
C ALA A 217 22.22 -0.81 3.62
N GLN A 218 21.77 -0.81 2.36
CA GLN A 218 20.40 -0.42 2.01
C GLN A 218 19.35 -1.38 2.58
N GLN A 219 19.64 -2.69 2.59
CA GLN A 219 18.77 -3.68 3.23
C GLN A 219 18.58 -3.40 4.73
N ARG A 220 19.64 -3.01 5.45
CA ARG A 220 19.51 -2.64 6.87
C ARG A 220 18.58 -1.46 7.06
N VAL A 221 18.69 -0.42 6.22
CA VAL A 221 17.82 0.75 6.26
C VAL A 221 16.36 0.36 6.02
N LEU A 222 16.08 -0.45 4.99
CA LEU A 222 14.72 -0.90 4.69
C LEU A 222 14.13 -1.79 5.80
N ARG A 223 14.93 -2.69 6.38
CA ARG A 223 14.50 -3.53 7.50
C ARG A 223 14.22 -2.72 8.75
N GLU A 224 15.08 -1.74 9.05
CA GLU A 224 14.89 -0.83 10.17
C GLU A 224 13.57 -0.08 10.02
N LEU A 225 13.34 0.54 8.85
CA LEU A 225 12.08 1.22 8.54
C LEU A 225 10.87 0.29 8.63
N SER A 226 11.00 -0.92 8.10
CA SER A 226 9.94 -1.91 8.19
C SER A 226 9.65 -2.30 9.63
N SER A 227 10.67 -2.40 10.48
CA SER A 227 10.51 -2.73 11.90
C SER A 227 9.83 -1.58 12.66
N GLN A 228 10.23 -0.34 12.37
CA GLN A 228 9.62 0.86 12.93
C GLN A 228 8.15 0.98 12.53
N LEU A 229 7.83 0.71 11.25
CA LEU A 229 6.47 0.69 10.75
C LEU A 229 5.63 -0.40 11.43
N SER A 230 6.21 -1.58 11.64
CA SER A 230 5.52 -2.70 12.31
C SER A 230 5.27 -2.42 13.80
N GLN A 231 6.23 -1.81 14.49
CA GLN A 231 6.05 -1.37 15.88
C GLN A 231 4.96 -0.30 15.96
N PHE A 232 4.99 0.67 15.05
CA PHE A 232 3.98 1.71 14.97
C PHE A 232 2.58 1.14 14.68
N GLU A 233 2.45 0.17 13.77
CA GLU A 233 1.19 -0.52 13.52
C GLU A 233 0.64 -1.20 14.78
N GLN A 234 1.50 -1.84 15.57
CA GLN A 234 1.10 -2.46 16.84
C GLN A 234 0.66 -1.42 17.88
N GLU A 235 1.34 -0.27 17.94
CA GLU A 235 0.94 0.84 18.81
C GLU A 235 -0.45 1.37 18.42
N VAL A 236 -0.69 1.60 17.13
CA VAL A 236 -1.98 2.08 16.62
C VAL A 236 -3.08 1.06 16.90
N ALA A 237 -2.83 -0.22 16.68
CA ALA A 237 -3.80 -1.29 16.94
C ALA A 237 -4.17 -1.43 18.43
N ARG A 238 -3.25 -1.10 19.35
CA ARG A 238 -3.55 -1.10 20.79
C ARG A 238 -4.38 0.10 21.23
N LEU A 239 -4.27 1.22 20.54
CA LEU A 239 -4.99 2.45 20.86
C LEU A 239 -6.39 2.50 20.23
N SER A 240 -6.68 1.62 19.29
CA SER A 240 -8.02 1.49 18.67
C SER A 240 -8.94 0.47 19.36
N LEU A 241 -8.45 -0.20 20.42
CA LEU A 241 -9.22 -1.08 21.32
C LEU A 241 -9.53 -0.36 22.64
#